data_AF-A0A7Y6WS06-F1
#
_entry.id   AF-A0A7Y6WS06-F1
#
_cell.length_a   1.000
_cell.length_b   1.000
_cell.length_c   1.000
_cell.angle_alpha   90.00
_cell.angle_beta   90.00
_cell.angle_gamma   90.00
#
_symmetry.space_group_name_H-M   'P 1'
#
loop_
_entity.id
_entity.type
_entity.pdbx_description
1 polymer ?
#
loop_
_entity_poly.entity_id
_entity_poly.type
_entity_poly.pdbx_seq_one_letter_code
_entity_poly.pdbx_strand_id
1 'polypeptide(L)'
;MMLLSLLTAALLSQSPSEEAPPPRRYALLIGANRGLASDEPLRFADADARRMFTLFRDAGGLLPEDAQVVLGADARQVKAALGTLRERMARDATPGDQLLVYVSSHADGESLHLSGTRLPVKELVAFMEASPVGVAVMFIDSCRSGAATRIKGLEPVEERLVQWSAPAIKGRVIVTSSSADEASQEADDLQGSFFTHHLLAGLRGAGDLNRDGRVTLQESYAYAYGRTVESTLLTRAGTQHPNFHFDLKGQGELVLTEPLLAPSRLLITVPEPGEWVVASAQDGMVMGVFSKGSGPVMLALPPGGYRLRSRREDAWLELRVAVPEKGHVLVDEPLLRQGTLVAMQEKGPTGWRGAVHLGGSFSTRTASNFGVGKGGHLTAVFKAPIEPGLLDVVWGTFAGRASTSALSRGIRQTEWSLRLGMGRRFHGEVAALVLGPELGALVFLQNDGGTSRRGVATYGGVSASVWVGGEEEVSLVITGGLGGAVMPLPEGNVLRPLASAGAGLGWSF
;
A
#
# COMPACT_ATOMS: atom_id res chain seq x y z
N MET A 1 36.66 36.60 -47.91
CA MET A 1 35.19 36.51 -48.09
C MET A 1 34.71 35.23 -48.79
N MET A 2 35.50 34.52 -49.61
CA MET A 2 35.04 33.27 -50.26
C MET A 2 35.00 32.02 -49.35
N LEU A 3 35.79 31.96 -48.27
CA LEU A 3 35.78 30.82 -47.34
C LEU A 3 34.55 30.79 -46.41
N LEU A 4 33.95 31.95 -46.10
CA LEU A 4 32.79 32.04 -45.21
C LEU A 4 31.48 31.64 -45.92
N SER A 5 31.44 31.81 -47.25
CA SER A 5 30.34 31.40 -48.13
C SER A 5 30.31 29.89 -48.43
N LEU A 6 31.46 29.19 -48.30
CA LEU A 6 31.53 27.73 -48.49
C LEU A 6 31.12 26.96 -47.22
N LEU A 7 31.37 27.49 -46.03
CA LEU A 7 30.86 26.90 -44.78
C LEU A 7 29.35 27.06 -44.63
N THR A 8 28.77 28.18 -45.08
CA THR A 8 27.32 28.41 -45.01
C THR A 8 26.53 27.54 -45.98
N ALA A 9 27.08 27.20 -47.15
CA ALA A 9 26.46 26.26 -48.09
C ALA A 9 26.52 24.77 -47.62
N ALA A 10 27.56 24.40 -46.87
CA ALA A 10 27.70 23.04 -46.31
C ALA A 10 26.75 22.78 -45.13
N LEU A 11 26.36 23.81 -44.37
CA LEU A 11 25.39 23.71 -43.28
C LEU A 11 23.92 23.69 -43.76
N LEU A 12 23.64 24.12 -44.99
CA LEU A 12 22.29 24.13 -45.59
C LEU A 12 21.98 22.88 -46.44
N SER A 13 22.93 21.96 -46.58
CA SER A 13 22.78 20.71 -47.36
C SER A 13 22.50 19.49 -46.49
N GLN A 14 22.18 19.66 -45.20
CA GLN A 14 21.58 18.59 -44.42
C GLN A 14 20.12 18.47 -44.84
N SER A 15 19.88 17.64 -45.87
CA SER A 15 18.57 17.05 -46.11
C SER A 15 18.04 16.54 -44.76
N PRO A 16 16.76 16.79 -44.40
CA PRO A 16 16.17 16.16 -43.22
C PRO A 16 16.46 14.67 -43.34
N SER A 17 17.19 14.11 -42.37
CA SER A 17 17.31 12.67 -42.27
C SER A 17 15.89 12.15 -42.27
N GLU A 18 15.55 11.38 -43.30
CA GLU A 18 14.25 10.75 -43.46
C GLU A 18 14.10 9.82 -42.25
N GLU A 19 13.52 10.35 -41.19
CA GLU A 19 13.39 9.66 -39.91
C GLU A 19 12.53 8.44 -40.20
N ALA A 20 13.10 7.26 -39.99
CA ALA A 20 12.41 6.01 -40.29
C ALA A 20 11.02 6.07 -39.66
N PRO A 21 9.96 5.70 -40.39
CA PRO A 21 8.60 5.80 -39.86
C PRO A 21 8.52 5.07 -38.52
N PRO A 22 7.78 5.63 -37.54
CA PRO A 22 7.69 5.05 -36.22
C PRO A 22 7.22 3.59 -36.32
N PRO A 23 7.72 2.69 -35.46
CA PRO A 23 7.43 1.27 -35.56
C PRO A 23 5.94 1.03 -35.43
N ARG A 24 5.37 0.16 -36.27
CA ARG A 24 3.96 -0.21 -36.16
C ARG A 24 3.76 -1.04 -34.90
N ARG A 25 2.60 -0.90 -34.27
CA ARG A 25 2.30 -1.52 -32.97
C ARG A 25 1.07 -2.38 -33.07
N TYR A 26 1.19 -3.60 -32.56
CA TYR A 26 0.13 -4.58 -32.42
C TYR A 26 -0.19 -4.74 -30.94
N ALA A 27 -1.45 -4.99 -30.60
CA ALA A 27 -1.82 -5.17 -29.20
C ALA A 27 -2.84 -6.30 -28.97
N LEU A 28 -2.64 -7.05 -27.89
CA LEU A 28 -3.64 -7.94 -27.32
C LEU A 28 -3.93 -7.47 -25.89
N LEU A 29 -5.18 -7.11 -25.61
CA LEU A 29 -5.59 -6.62 -24.30
C LEU A 29 -6.71 -7.50 -23.75
N ILE A 30 -6.44 -8.18 -22.65
CA ILE A 30 -7.35 -9.15 -22.02
C ILE A 30 -7.76 -8.59 -20.66
N GLY A 31 -9.06 -8.47 -20.43
CA GLY A 31 -9.65 -8.21 -19.13
C GLY A 31 -10.67 -9.29 -18.81
N ALA A 32 -10.65 -9.83 -17.58
CA ALA A 32 -11.64 -10.79 -17.15
C ALA A 32 -12.01 -10.59 -15.68
N ASN A 33 -13.16 -9.96 -15.46
CA ASN A 33 -13.72 -9.81 -14.11
C ASN A 33 -14.15 -11.14 -13.49
N ARG A 34 -14.60 -12.10 -14.30
CA ARG A 34 -15.06 -13.42 -13.84
C ARG A 34 -14.00 -14.48 -14.09
N GLY A 35 -13.55 -15.12 -13.01
CA GLY A 35 -12.65 -16.28 -13.04
C GLY A 35 -13.40 -17.61 -13.04
N LEU A 36 -12.92 -18.57 -12.25
CA LEU A 36 -13.59 -19.83 -11.96
C LEU A 36 -14.74 -19.65 -10.95
N ALA A 37 -15.54 -20.69 -10.77
CA ALA A 37 -16.63 -20.68 -9.78
C ALA A 37 -16.14 -20.51 -8.32
N SER A 38 -14.88 -20.84 -8.05
CA SER A 38 -14.22 -20.64 -6.75
C SER A 38 -13.71 -19.23 -6.52
N ASP A 39 -13.62 -18.42 -7.58
CA ASP A 39 -13.00 -17.10 -7.51
C ASP A 39 -14.04 -16.05 -7.19
N GLU A 40 -13.71 -15.13 -6.28
CA GLU A 40 -14.53 -13.95 -6.06
C GLU A 40 -14.43 -13.03 -7.30
N PRO A 41 -15.54 -12.53 -7.85
CA PRO A 41 -15.48 -11.67 -9.04
C PRO A 41 -14.64 -10.40 -8.81
N LEU A 42 -13.70 -10.13 -9.72
CA LEU A 42 -13.00 -8.84 -9.78
C LEU A 42 -13.96 -7.76 -10.28
N ARG A 43 -13.61 -6.50 -10.01
CA ARG A 43 -14.45 -5.35 -10.37
C ARG A 43 -13.89 -4.58 -11.55
N PHE A 44 -12.57 -4.55 -11.73
CA PHE A 44 -11.95 -3.54 -12.60
C PHE A 44 -11.12 -4.10 -13.75
N ALA A 45 -10.80 -5.40 -13.79
CA ALA A 45 -10.02 -6.02 -14.86
C ALA A 45 -10.49 -5.68 -16.30
N ASP A 46 -11.80 -5.70 -16.56
CA ASP A 46 -12.34 -5.32 -17.88
C ASP A 46 -12.12 -3.82 -18.19
N ALA A 47 -12.26 -2.96 -17.18
CA ALA A 47 -12.07 -1.52 -17.31
C ALA A 47 -10.59 -1.18 -17.50
N ASP A 48 -9.70 -1.88 -16.78
CA ASP A 48 -8.25 -1.77 -16.88
C ASP A 48 -7.75 -2.07 -18.30
N ALA A 49 -8.19 -3.19 -18.90
CA ALA A 49 -7.84 -3.52 -20.28
C ALA A 49 -8.33 -2.46 -21.29
N ARG A 50 -9.53 -1.88 -21.08
CA ARG A 50 -10.02 -0.78 -21.94
C ARG A 50 -9.22 0.51 -21.76
N ARG A 51 -8.84 0.85 -20.52
CA ARG A 51 -7.99 2.03 -20.24
C ARG A 51 -6.62 1.88 -20.89
N MET A 52 -6.05 0.69 -20.85
CA MET A 52 -4.78 0.39 -21.49
C MET A 52 -4.87 0.53 -23.02
N PHE A 53 -5.94 0.02 -23.64
CA PHE A 53 -6.18 0.21 -25.07
C PHE A 53 -6.28 1.69 -25.45
N THR A 54 -7.05 2.46 -24.69
CA THR A 54 -7.25 3.89 -24.90
C THR A 54 -5.93 4.66 -24.82
N LEU A 55 -5.12 4.35 -23.79
CA LEU A 55 -3.80 4.95 -23.60
C LEU A 55 -2.87 4.67 -24.78
N PHE A 56 -2.73 3.41 -25.20
CA PHE A 56 -1.83 3.07 -26.29
C PHE A 56 -2.33 3.60 -27.64
N ARG A 57 -3.64 3.73 -27.84
CA ARG A 57 -4.20 4.43 -29.00
C ARG A 57 -3.84 5.91 -29.00
N ASP A 58 -4.00 6.59 -27.86
CA ASP A 58 -3.90 8.05 -27.79
C ASP A 58 -2.47 8.57 -27.64
N ALA A 59 -1.63 7.86 -26.89
CA ALA A 59 -0.25 8.25 -26.58
C ALA A 59 0.79 7.21 -27.03
N GLY A 60 0.37 6.04 -27.49
CA GLY A 60 1.27 4.96 -27.86
C GLY A 60 1.26 4.61 -29.34
N GLY A 61 0.62 5.39 -30.22
CA GLY A 61 0.60 5.13 -31.67
C GLY A 61 -0.05 3.81 -32.12
N LEU A 62 -0.84 3.16 -31.25
CA LEU A 62 -1.57 1.93 -31.58
C LEU A 62 -2.76 2.24 -32.49
N LEU A 63 -2.81 1.60 -33.65
CA LEU A 63 -3.97 1.67 -34.53
C LEU A 63 -5.07 0.71 -34.03
N PRO A 64 -6.35 1.13 -33.96
CA PRO A 64 -7.44 0.27 -33.50
C PRO A 64 -7.55 -1.07 -34.25
N GLU A 65 -7.27 -1.09 -35.55
CA GLU A 65 -7.30 -2.29 -36.39
C GLU A 65 -6.17 -3.30 -36.11
N ASP A 66 -5.12 -2.88 -35.40
CA ASP A 66 -3.99 -3.72 -35.01
C ASP A 66 -4.08 -4.19 -33.54
N ALA A 67 -5.23 -3.92 -32.90
CA ALA A 67 -5.53 -4.33 -31.54
C ALA A 67 -6.61 -5.42 -31.49
N GLN A 68 -6.48 -6.33 -30.53
CA GLN A 68 -7.54 -7.24 -30.11
C GLN A 68 -7.85 -6.97 -28.63
N VAL A 69 -9.04 -6.45 -28.35
CA VAL A 69 -9.52 -6.18 -26.98
C VAL A 69 -10.54 -7.25 -26.62
N VAL A 70 -10.21 -8.09 -25.64
CA VAL A 70 -11.00 -9.26 -25.25
C VAL A 70 -11.40 -9.12 -23.79
N LEU A 71 -12.70 -8.95 -23.53
CA LEU A 71 -13.23 -8.61 -22.22
C LEU A 71 -14.30 -9.59 -21.78
N GLY A 72 -14.30 -9.98 -20.51
CA GLY A 72 -15.28 -10.91 -19.93
C GLY A 72 -15.43 -12.22 -20.72
N ALA A 73 -14.35 -12.68 -21.35
CA ALA A 73 -14.37 -13.78 -22.31
C ALA A 73 -13.88 -15.10 -21.70
N ASP A 74 -14.17 -16.22 -22.37
CA ASP A 74 -13.61 -17.54 -22.07
C ASP A 74 -12.25 -17.76 -22.77
N ALA A 75 -11.54 -18.84 -22.41
CA ALA A 75 -10.25 -19.19 -22.99
C ALA A 75 -10.30 -19.43 -24.50
N ARG A 76 -11.43 -19.93 -25.03
CA ARG A 76 -11.60 -20.20 -26.48
C ARG A 76 -11.71 -18.88 -27.25
N GLN A 77 -12.41 -17.89 -26.72
CA GLN A 77 -12.50 -16.55 -27.31
C GLN A 77 -11.14 -15.84 -27.31
N VAL A 78 -10.36 -15.96 -26.22
CA VAL A 78 -8.98 -15.44 -26.21
C VAL A 78 -8.11 -16.14 -27.26
N LYS A 79 -8.22 -17.47 -27.40
CA LYS A 79 -7.50 -18.22 -28.45
C LYS A 79 -7.89 -17.79 -29.87
N ALA A 80 -9.16 -17.47 -30.11
CA ALA A 80 -9.61 -16.93 -31.39
C ALA A 80 -9.01 -15.54 -31.68
N ALA A 81 -8.93 -14.66 -30.66
CA ALA A 81 -8.28 -13.36 -30.78
C ALA A 81 -6.77 -13.47 -31.03
N LEU A 82 -6.08 -14.39 -30.33
CA LEU A 82 -4.68 -14.73 -30.61
C LEU A 82 -4.48 -15.18 -32.06
N GLY A 83 -5.37 -16.04 -32.57
CA GLY A 83 -5.36 -16.48 -33.96
C GLY A 83 -5.50 -15.31 -34.94
N THR A 84 -6.47 -14.43 -34.70
CA THR A 84 -6.74 -13.23 -35.52
C THR A 84 -5.54 -12.29 -35.55
N LEU A 85 -4.95 -11.99 -34.38
CA LEU A 85 -3.79 -11.11 -34.28
C LEU A 85 -2.55 -11.72 -34.92
N ARG A 86 -2.35 -13.03 -34.76
CA ARG A 86 -1.26 -13.77 -35.41
C ARG A 86 -1.35 -13.68 -36.93
N GLU A 87 -2.54 -13.90 -37.49
CA GLU A 87 -2.75 -13.80 -38.95
C GLU A 87 -2.53 -12.38 -39.46
N ARG A 88 -2.93 -11.38 -38.68
CA ARG A 88 -2.68 -9.96 -38.98
C ARG A 88 -1.17 -9.66 -39.01
N MET A 89 -0.45 -10.01 -37.95
CA MET A 89 1.00 -9.82 -37.88
C MET A 89 1.75 -10.61 -38.95
N ALA A 90 1.32 -11.83 -39.27
CA ALA A 90 1.95 -12.64 -40.32
C ALA A 90 1.82 -12.01 -41.73
N ARG A 91 0.76 -11.23 -41.98
CA ARG A 91 0.59 -10.51 -43.24
C ARG A 91 1.37 -9.20 -43.29
N ASP A 92 1.34 -8.45 -42.21
CA ASP A 92 1.63 -7.01 -42.24
C ASP A 92 2.84 -6.58 -41.37
N ALA A 93 3.31 -7.42 -40.45
CA ALA A 93 4.33 -7.02 -39.48
C ALA A 93 5.75 -7.21 -40.01
N THR A 94 6.65 -6.33 -39.58
CA THR A 94 8.08 -6.37 -39.86
C THR A 94 8.89 -6.55 -38.58
N PRO A 95 10.17 -6.94 -38.65
CA PRO A 95 11.04 -6.99 -37.48
C PRO A 95 11.29 -5.64 -36.80
N GLY A 96 10.90 -4.52 -37.41
CA GLY A 96 10.95 -3.19 -36.78
C GLY A 96 9.75 -2.90 -35.88
N ASP A 97 8.67 -3.68 -35.99
CA ASP A 97 7.42 -3.45 -35.28
C ASP A 97 7.47 -3.95 -33.83
N GLN A 98 6.41 -3.66 -33.09
CA GLN A 98 6.27 -3.99 -31.67
C GLN A 98 4.95 -4.69 -31.37
N LEU A 99 4.96 -5.59 -30.40
CA LEU A 99 3.77 -6.24 -29.84
C LEU A 99 3.62 -5.87 -28.36
N LEU A 100 2.44 -5.42 -27.99
CA LEU A 100 2.02 -5.24 -26.61
C LEU A 100 1.01 -6.33 -26.24
N VAL A 101 1.21 -6.99 -25.10
CA VAL A 101 0.20 -7.86 -24.49
C VAL A 101 -0.10 -7.31 -23.10
N TYR A 102 -1.38 -7.12 -22.80
CA TYR A 102 -1.85 -6.73 -21.48
C TYR A 102 -2.89 -7.73 -21.00
N VAL A 103 -2.77 -8.17 -19.75
CA VAL A 103 -3.68 -9.13 -19.13
C VAL A 103 -4.05 -8.64 -17.74
N SER A 104 -5.34 -8.59 -17.43
CA SER A 104 -5.86 -8.47 -16.07
C SER A 104 -6.92 -9.55 -15.82
N SER A 105 -6.69 -10.42 -14.84
CA SER A 105 -7.58 -11.55 -14.51
C SER A 105 -7.15 -12.27 -13.23
N HIS A 106 -7.95 -13.22 -12.76
CA HIS A 106 -7.50 -14.23 -11.79
C HIS A 106 -6.48 -15.20 -12.40
N ALA A 107 -5.61 -15.79 -11.58
CA ALA A 107 -4.67 -16.83 -12.00
C ALA A 107 -4.26 -17.77 -10.84
N ASP A 108 -3.94 -19.02 -11.15
CA ASP A 108 -3.44 -20.05 -10.22
C ASP A 108 -1.93 -20.32 -10.37
N GLY A 109 -1.19 -19.38 -10.97
CA GLY A 109 0.24 -19.46 -11.24
C GLY A 109 0.58 -20.13 -12.56
N GLU A 110 -0.20 -21.10 -13.03
CA GLU A 110 0.01 -21.74 -14.33
C GLU A 110 -0.94 -21.21 -15.41
N SER A 111 -2.18 -20.89 -15.02
CA SER A 111 -3.24 -20.50 -15.94
C SER A 111 -3.96 -19.25 -15.48
N LEU A 112 -4.41 -18.46 -16.47
CA LEU A 112 -5.40 -17.42 -16.27
C LEU A 112 -6.78 -18.07 -16.11
N HIS A 113 -7.58 -17.57 -15.18
CA HIS A 113 -8.95 -17.99 -14.96
C HIS A 113 -9.89 -17.04 -15.71
N LEU A 114 -10.59 -17.58 -16.70
CA LEU A 114 -11.36 -16.80 -17.67
C LEU A 114 -12.77 -17.38 -17.81
N SER A 115 -13.75 -16.74 -17.19
CA SER A 115 -15.19 -17.05 -17.33
C SER A 115 -15.51 -18.55 -17.21
N GLY A 116 -15.04 -19.19 -16.14
CA GLY A 116 -15.23 -20.62 -15.88
C GLY A 116 -14.26 -21.56 -16.61
N THR A 117 -13.30 -21.02 -17.35
CA THR A 117 -12.28 -21.79 -18.08
C THR A 117 -10.87 -21.39 -17.65
N ARG A 118 -9.87 -22.17 -18.06
CA ARG A 118 -8.44 -21.88 -17.81
C ARG A 118 -7.71 -21.66 -19.14
N LEU A 119 -6.88 -20.63 -19.20
CA LEU A 119 -5.94 -20.39 -20.29
C LEU A 119 -4.50 -20.47 -19.75
N PRO A 120 -3.72 -21.49 -20.13
CA PRO A 120 -2.33 -21.60 -19.69
C PRO A 120 -1.51 -20.36 -20.10
N VAL A 121 -0.78 -19.76 -19.14
CA VAL A 121 0.05 -18.57 -19.39
C VAL A 121 1.13 -18.86 -20.43
N LYS A 122 1.64 -20.10 -20.47
CA LYS A 122 2.59 -20.56 -21.50
C LYS A 122 2.09 -20.39 -22.94
N GLU A 123 0.77 -20.42 -23.17
CA GLU A 123 0.23 -20.18 -24.52
C GLU A 123 0.40 -18.72 -24.95
N LEU A 124 0.29 -17.77 -24.01
CA LEU A 124 0.55 -16.35 -24.26
C LEU A 124 2.04 -16.10 -24.45
N VAL A 125 2.90 -16.73 -23.65
CA VAL A 125 4.35 -16.61 -23.79
C VAL A 125 4.80 -17.18 -25.15
N ALA A 126 4.32 -18.37 -25.53
CA ALA A 126 4.62 -18.96 -26.83
C ALA A 126 4.11 -18.10 -28.01
N PHE A 127 2.93 -17.47 -27.87
CA PHE A 127 2.43 -16.50 -28.85
C PHE A 127 3.36 -15.29 -28.99
N MET A 128 3.81 -14.75 -27.86
CA MET A 128 4.72 -13.61 -27.80
C MET A 128 6.09 -13.96 -28.42
N GLU A 129 6.65 -15.12 -28.10
CA GLU A 129 7.91 -15.62 -28.66
C GLU A 129 7.83 -15.83 -30.17
N ALA A 130 6.75 -16.45 -30.65
CA ALA A 130 6.52 -16.74 -32.07
C ALA A 130 6.14 -15.50 -32.90
N SER A 131 5.93 -14.34 -32.27
CA SER A 131 5.57 -13.12 -33.00
C SER A 131 6.71 -12.64 -33.92
N PRO A 132 6.40 -12.16 -35.15
CA PRO A 132 7.41 -11.74 -36.13
C PRO A 132 8.06 -10.38 -35.81
N VAL A 133 7.58 -9.71 -34.75
CA VAL A 133 8.03 -8.36 -34.36
C VAL A 133 9.38 -8.39 -33.64
N GLY A 134 10.13 -7.29 -33.75
CA GLY A 134 11.45 -7.15 -33.11
C GLY A 134 11.34 -7.14 -31.60
N VAL A 135 10.35 -6.44 -31.05
CA VAL A 135 10.14 -6.29 -29.61
C VAL A 135 8.72 -6.72 -29.24
N ALA A 136 8.59 -7.50 -28.17
CA ALA A 136 7.29 -7.75 -27.56
C ALA A 136 7.34 -7.53 -26.04
N VAL A 137 6.33 -6.85 -25.51
CA VAL A 137 6.20 -6.53 -24.09
C VAL A 137 4.86 -7.07 -23.59
N MET A 138 4.89 -7.84 -22.51
CA MET A 138 3.71 -8.39 -21.86
C MET A 138 3.60 -7.85 -20.43
N PHE A 139 2.46 -7.25 -20.08
CA PHE A 139 2.09 -6.88 -18.73
C PHE A 139 1.02 -7.83 -18.22
N ILE A 140 1.29 -8.49 -17.10
CA ILE A 140 0.36 -9.45 -16.46
C ILE A 140 -0.01 -8.92 -15.08
N ASP A 141 -1.27 -8.57 -14.94
CA ASP A 141 -1.87 -8.10 -13.70
C ASP A 141 -2.80 -9.18 -13.12
N SER A 142 -2.19 -10.17 -12.49
CA SER A 142 -2.90 -11.30 -11.89
C SER A 142 -2.10 -11.90 -10.74
N CYS A 143 -2.81 -12.28 -9.67
CA CYS A 143 -2.22 -12.93 -8.49
C CYS A 143 -1.36 -14.14 -8.86
N ARG A 144 -0.22 -14.30 -8.18
CA ARG A 144 0.66 -15.47 -8.30
C ARG A 144 1.23 -15.75 -9.71
N SER A 145 1.20 -14.77 -10.62
CA SER A 145 1.69 -14.91 -12.01
C SER A 145 3.21 -15.02 -12.16
N GLY A 146 3.98 -14.96 -11.08
CA GLY A 146 5.45 -15.13 -11.09
C GLY A 146 5.96 -16.51 -11.56
N ALA A 147 5.10 -17.43 -12.02
CA ALA A 147 5.55 -18.59 -12.79
C ALA A 147 5.83 -18.24 -14.26
N ALA A 148 5.21 -17.19 -14.82
CA ALA A 148 5.46 -16.71 -16.19
C ALA A 148 6.93 -16.32 -16.40
N THR A 149 7.56 -15.74 -15.37
CA THR A 149 8.98 -15.39 -15.36
C THR A 149 9.91 -16.57 -15.08
N ARG A 150 9.37 -17.75 -14.72
CA ARG A 150 10.11 -18.98 -14.39
C ARG A 150 10.05 -20.07 -15.48
N ILE A 151 9.41 -19.79 -16.62
CA ILE A 151 9.32 -20.75 -17.74
C ILE A 151 10.73 -20.99 -18.30
N LYS A 152 11.20 -22.24 -18.24
CA LYS A 152 12.47 -22.69 -18.81
C LYS A 152 12.40 -22.63 -20.34
N GLY A 153 13.27 -21.82 -20.96
CA GLY A 153 13.32 -21.62 -22.42
C GLY A 153 13.90 -20.26 -22.84
N LEU A 154 13.95 -19.30 -21.93
CA LEU A 154 14.67 -18.03 -22.12
C LEU A 154 16.15 -18.28 -21.80
N GLU A 155 16.97 -18.53 -22.83
CA GLU A 155 18.40 -18.74 -22.65
C GLU A 155 19.09 -17.41 -22.27
N PRO A 156 19.93 -17.38 -21.22
CA PRO A 156 20.84 -16.27 -21.00
C PRO A 156 21.79 -16.19 -22.20
N VAL A 157 21.68 -15.15 -23.02
CA VAL A 157 22.65 -14.96 -24.10
C VAL A 157 23.82 -14.15 -23.59
N GLU A 158 24.97 -14.81 -23.54
CA GLU A 158 26.27 -14.19 -23.30
C GLU A 158 26.48 -13.02 -24.27
N GLU A 159 26.90 -11.88 -23.73
CA GLU A 159 27.29 -10.69 -24.46
C GLU A 159 28.45 -10.99 -25.41
N ARG A 160 28.15 -11.29 -26.68
CA ARG A 160 29.17 -11.37 -27.72
C ARG A 160 29.24 -10.03 -28.45
N LEU A 161 30.26 -9.24 -28.12
CA LEU A 161 30.61 -8.03 -28.84
C LEU A 161 30.93 -8.36 -30.31
N VAL A 162 30.03 -7.98 -31.24
CA VAL A 162 30.31 -7.99 -32.69
C VAL A 162 29.76 -6.71 -33.34
N GLN A 163 30.71 -5.85 -33.71
CA GLN A 163 30.79 -4.85 -34.79
C GLN A 163 29.69 -3.81 -35.08
N TRP A 164 30.20 -2.60 -35.37
CA TRP A 164 29.53 -1.34 -35.70
C TRP A 164 28.45 -1.44 -36.79
N SER A 165 27.20 -1.46 -36.35
CA SER A 165 26.04 -0.74 -36.94
C SER A 165 24.94 -0.86 -35.88
N ALA A 166 24.39 0.27 -35.39
CA ALA A 166 23.50 0.28 -34.23
C ALA A 166 22.28 -0.64 -34.46
N PRO A 167 22.18 -1.82 -33.84
CA PRO A 167 21.03 -2.68 -34.05
C PRO A 167 19.85 -2.11 -33.27
N ALA A 168 18.71 -1.94 -33.94
CA ALA A 168 17.43 -1.67 -33.31
C ALA A 168 17.19 -2.68 -32.17
N ILE A 169 16.59 -2.22 -31.07
CA ILE A 169 16.27 -3.04 -29.90
C ILE A 169 15.43 -4.24 -30.36
N LYS A 170 15.79 -5.44 -29.90
CA LYS A 170 15.04 -6.68 -30.13
C LYS A 170 14.91 -7.44 -28.82
N GLY A 171 13.79 -8.14 -28.63
CA GLY A 171 13.65 -9.01 -27.49
C GLY A 171 12.23 -9.16 -26.96
N ARG A 172 12.12 -9.80 -25.80
CA ARG A 172 10.87 -10.15 -25.13
C ARG A 172 10.93 -9.72 -23.68
N VAL A 173 9.88 -9.04 -23.22
CA VAL A 173 9.77 -8.51 -21.87
C VAL A 173 8.48 -8.99 -21.26
N ILE A 174 8.54 -9.53 -20.05
CA ILE A 174 7.36 -9.83 -19.24
C ILE A 174 7.46 -9.05 -17.94
N VAL A 175 6.42 -8.28 -17.63
CA VAL A 175 6.25 -7.55 -16.37
C VAL A 175 5.01 -8.09 -15.69
N THR A 176 5.14 -8.46 -14.42
CA THR A 176 4.09 -9.00 -13.57
C THR A 176 3.79 -8.04 -12.43
N SER A 177 2.52 -7.91 -12.06
CA SER A 177 2.04 -7.02 -11.01
C SER A 177 2.51 -7.39 -9.61
N SER A 178 2.79 -8.66 -9.34
CA SER A 178 3.23 -9.15 -8.02
C SER A 178 4.21 -10.32 -8.14
N SER A 179 4.97 -10.57 -7.09
CA SER A 179 5.80 -11.78 -6.99
C SER A 179 4.94 -13.05 -6.87
N ALA A 180 5.55 -14.21 -7.09
CA ALA A 180 4.82 -15.49 -7.13
C ALA A 180 4.09 -15.85 -5.82
N ASP A 181 4.60 -15.38 -4.68
CA ASP A 181 4.06 -15.64 -3.36
C ASP A 181 3.22 -14.46 -2.82
N GLU A 182 2.97 -13.44 -3.65
CA GLU A 182 2.23 -12.23 -3.30
C GLU A 182 0.91 -12.12 -4.07
N ALA A 183 -0.09 -11.53 -3.42
CA ALA A 183 -1.37 -11.22 -4.04
C ALA A 183 -1.28 -9.92 -4.86
N SER A 184 -1.93 -9.91 -6.02
CA SER A 184 -2.26 -8.67 -6.74
C SER A 184 -3.57 -8.11 -6.19
N GLN A 185 -3.62 -6.80 -5.96
CA GLN A 185 -4.72 -6.16 -5.23
C GLN A 185 -5.48 -5.15 -6.09
N GLU A 186 -6.81 -5.08 -5.93
CA GLU A 186 -7.69 -4.03 -6.47
C GLU A 186 -8.12 -3.06 -5.37
N ALA A 187 -8.28 -1.78 -5.73
CA ALA A 187 -8.77 -0.75 -4.81
C ALA A 187 -9.96 0.00 -5.41
N ASP A 188 -11.05 0.07 -4.64
CA ASP A 188 -12.28 0.77 -5.01
C ASP A 188 -12.02 2.26 -5.27
N ASP A 189 -11.22 2.90 -4.42
CA ASP A 189 -10.91 4.33 -4.53
C ASP A 189 -10.04 4.65 -5.76
N LEU A 190 -9.26 3.68 -6.25
CA LEU A 190 -8.49 3.80 -7.49
C LEU A 190 -9.27 3.33 -8.72
N GLN A 191 -10.39 2.64 -8.51
CA GLN A 191 -11.20 2.01 -9.56
C GLN A 191 -10.40 1.10 -10.51
N GLY A 192 -9.41 0.38 -9.96
CA GLY A 192 -8.45 -0.44 -10.70
C GLY A 192 -7.55 -1.26 -9.77
N SER A 193 -6.71 -2.11 -10.36
CA SER A 193 -5.59 -2.69 -9.60
C SER A 193 -4.54 -1.64 -9.26
N PHE A 194 -3.83 -1.81 -8.14
CA PHE A 194 -2.76 -0.88 -7.76
C PHE A 194 -1.68 -0.79 -8.85
N PHE A 195 -1.24 -1.94 -9.37
CA PHE A 195 -0.21 -1.98 -10.39
C PHE A 195 -0.66 -1.34 -11.69
N THR A 196 -1.82 -1.75 -12.23
CA THR A 196 -2.31 -1.20 -13.50
C THR A 196 -2.61 0.28 -13.39
N HIS A 197 -3.19 0.73 -12.28
CA HIS A 197 -3.45 2.14 -12.04
C HIS A 197 -2.17 2.98 -12.12
N HIS A 198 -1.12 2.58 -11.40
CA HIS A 198 0.15 3.31 -11.40
C HIS A 198 0.90 3.18 -12.72
N LEU A 199 0.81 2.04 -13.40
CA LEU A 199 1.35 1.85 -14.75
C LEU A 199 0.69 2.80 -15.76
N LEU A 200 -0.65 2.89 -15.74
CA LEU A 200 -1.40 3.82 -16.59
C LEU A 200 -1.02 5.26 -16.31
N ALA A 201 -0.91 5.67 -15.03
CA ALA A 201 -0.48 7.02 -14.67
C ALA A 201 0.94 7.31 -15.18
N GLY A 202 1.86 6.35 -15.00
CA GLY A 202 3.23 6.43 -15.49
C GLY A 202 3.30 6.67 -17.00
N LEU A 203 2.64 5.81 -17.78
CA LEU A 203 2.59 5.88 -19.24
C LEU A 203 1.85 7.10 -19.78
N ARG A 204 0.93 7.70 -19.01
CA ARG A 204 0.29 8.98 -19.38
C ARG A 204 1.26 10.16 -19.30
N GLY A 205 2.42 10.01 -18.66
CA GLY A 205 3.45 11.04 -18.52
C GLY A 205 3.85 11.33 -17.08
N ALA A 206 3.19 10.74 -16.07
CA ALA A 206 3.65 10.89 -14.68
C ALA A 206 5.02 10.20 -14.45
N GLY A 207 5.34 9.21 -15.30
CA GLY A 207 6.60 8.49 -15.33
C GLY A 207 7.68 9.13 -16.20
N ASP A 208 7.42 10.24 -16.90
CA ASP A 208 8.44 10.99 -17.66
C ASP A 208 9.40 11.69 -16.68
N LEU A 209 10.44 10.96 -16.26
CA LEU A 209 11.36 11.39 -15.20
C LEU A 209 12.39 12.37 -15.75
N ASN A 210 12.82 12.16 -17.00
CA ASN A 210 13.81 13.00 -17.68
C ASN A 210 13.21 14.24 -18.38
N ARG A 211 11.88 14.30 -18.51
CA ARG A 211 11.09 15.40 -19.10
C ARG A 211 11.30 15.58 -20.60
N ASP A 212 11.55 14.51 -21.32
CA ASP A 212 11.71 14.54 -22.78
C ASP A 212 10.36 14.38 -23.53
N GLY A 213 9.26 14.22 -22.79
CA GLY A 213 7.92 14.07 -23.36
C GLY A 213 7.60 12.66 -23.85
N ARG A 214 8.48 11.69 -23.56
CA ARG A 214 8.32 10.27 -23.83
C ARG A 214 8.36 9.51 -22.51
N VAL A 215 7.86 8.27 -22.54
CA VAL A 215 7.93 7.37 -21.39
C VAL A 215 8.46 6.03 -21.87
N THR A 216 9.60 5.66 -21.32
CA THR A 216 10.27 4.39 -21.61
C THR A 216 9.70 3.24 -20.79
N LEU A 217 9.99 1.99 -21.19
CA LEU A 217 9.67 0.81 -20.40
C LEU A 217 10.31 0.87 -19.00
N GLN A 218 11.54 1.39 -18.89
CA GLN A 218 12.24 1.52 -17.62
C GLN A 218 11.56 2.56 -16.71
N GLU A 219 11.21 3.72 -17.26
CA GLU A 219 10.52 4.79 -16.52
C GLU A 219 9.13 4.38 -16.05
N SER A 220 8.32 3.81 -16.95
CA SER A 220 6.98 3.32 -16.61
C SER A 220 7.04 2.22 -15.55
N TYR A 221 8.00 1.29 -15.64
CA TYR A 221 8.22 0.26 -14.63
C TYR A 221 8.66 0.85 -13.29
N ALA A 222 9.69 1.72 -13.28
CA ALA A 222 10.21 2.32 -12.05
C ALA A 222 9.12 3.12 -11.32
N TYR A 223 8.31 3.87 -12.08
CA TYR A 223 7.16 4.60 -11.55
C TYR A 223 6.10 3.67 -10.97
N ALA A 224 5.67 2.67 -11.74
CA ALA A 224 4.64 1.72 -11.32
C ALA A 224 5.08 0.92 -10.09
N TYR A 225 6.34 0.46 -10.05
CA TYR A 225 6.92 -0.28 -8.94
C TYR A 225 6.90 0.54 -7.65
N GLY A 226 7.51 1.73 -7.67
CA GLY A 226 7.63 2.57 -6.47
C GLY A 226 6.26 2.91 -5.86
N ARG A 227 5.30 3.28 -6.71
CA ARG A 227 3.95 3.65 -6.26
C ARG A 227 3.10 2.45 -5.83
N THR A 228 3.27 1.29 -6.46
CA THR A 228 2.59 0.05 -6.04
C THR A 228 3.05 -0.36 -4.65
N VAL A 229 4.37 -0.40 -4.41
CA VAL A 229 4.96 -0.71 -3.09
C VAL A 229 4.45 0.27 -2.03
N GLU A 230 4.51 1.57 -2.30
CA GLU A 230 4.06 2.61 -1.37
C GLU A 230 2.57 2.48 -1.04
N SER A 231 1.72 2.25 -2.05
CA SER A 231 0.26 2.19 -1.87
C SER A 231 -0.22 0.92 -1.19
N THR A 232 0.56 -0.17 -1.27
CA THR A 232 0.20 -1.48 -0.72
C THR A 232 0.88 -1.78 0.62
N LEU A 233 1.89 -1.00 1.03
CA LEU A 233 2.65 -1.21 2.26
C LEU A 233 1.77 -1.38 3.52
N LEU A 234 0.64 -0.67 3.57
CA LEU A 234 -0.27 -0.65 4.72
C LEU A 234 -1.58 -1.41 4.47
N THR A 235 -1.73 -2.10 3.34
CA THR A 235 -2.95 -2.87 3.08
C THR A 235 -2.94 -4.17 3.87
N ARG A 236 -4.13 -4.71 4.15
CA ARG A 236 -4.27 -5.98 4.90
C ARG A 236 -3.63 -7.18 4.20
N ALA A 237 -3.53 -7.14 2.87
CA ALA A 237 -2.90 -8.19 2.07
C ALA A 237 -1.36 -8.04 2.00
N GLY A 238 -0.80 -6.95 2.55
CA GLY A 238 0.63 -6.68 2.59
C GLY A 238 1.14 -5.99 1.33
N THR A 239 2.44 -5.66 1.35
CA THR A 239 3.12 -5.01 0.23
C THR A 239 3.13 -5.88 -1.02
N GLN A 240 2.87 -5.27 -2.16
CA GLN A 240 2.93 -5.87 -3.48
C GLN A 240 4.19 -5.38 -4.21
N HIS A 241 5.01 -6.31 -4.68
CA HIS A 241 6.23 -6.01 -5.44
C HIS A 241 6.07 -6.48 -6.89
N PRO A 242 5.87 -5.55 -7.85
CA PRO A 242 5.94 -5.88 -9.26
C PRO A 242 7.30 -6.50 -9.61
N ASN A 243 7.28 -7.44 -10.54
CA ASN A 243 8.46 -8.23 -10.93
C ASN A 243 8.58 -8.26 -12.45
N PHE A 244 9.79 -8.39 -12.99
CA PHE A 244 10.01 -8.38 -14.44
C PHE A 244 11.06 -9.39 -14.88
N HIS A 245 11.02 -9.72 -16.17
CA HIS A 245 12.04 -10.46 -16.86
C HIS A 245 12.37 -9.76 -18.18
N PHE A 246 13.64 -9.39 -18.37
CA PHE A 246 14.16 -8.76 -19.59
C PHE A 246 15.02 -9.75 -20.38
N ASP A 247 14.63 -10.05 -21.62
CA ASP A 247 15.54 -10.53 -22.66
C ASP A 247 15.53 -9.50 -23.80
N LEU A 248 16.22 -8.37 -23.60
CA LEU A 248 16.40 -7.32 -24.61
C LEU A 248 17.85 -7.26 -25.06
N LYS A 249 18.06 -7.10 -26.37
CA LYS A 249 19.36 -6.93 -27.02
C LYS A 249 19.33 -5.73 -27.93
N GLY A 250 20.48 -5.07 -28.07
CA GLY A 250 20.63 -3.88 -28.90
C GLY A 250 20.93 -2.63 -28.07
N GLN A 251 21.04 -1.48 -28.75
CA GLN A 251 21.31 -0.19 -28.11
C GLN A 251 20.10 0.73 -28.25
N GLY A 252 19.76 1.44 -27.18
CA GLY A 252 18.66 2.40 -27.14
C GLY A 252 17.66 2.11 -26.02
N GLU A 253 16.71 3.03 -25.84
CA GLU A 253 15.61 2.90 -24.89
C GLU A 253 14.33 2.48 -25.60
N LEU A 254 13.54 1.60 -24.97
CA LEU A 254 12.24 1.19 -25.51
C LEU A 254 11.16 2.20 -25.06
N VAL A 255 10.79 3.12 -25.95
CA VAL A 255 9.71 4.08 -25.72
C VAL A 255 8.36 3.39 -25.86
N LEU A 256 7.55 3.40 -24.79
CA LEU A 256 6.21 2.81 -24.80
C LEU A 256 5.12 3.83 -25.13
N THR A 257 5.29 5.09 -24.75
CA THR A 257 4.32 6.16 -25.04
C THR A 257 5.05 7.48 -25.23
N GLU A 258 4.43 8.36 -26.02
CA GLU A 258 4.89 9.72 -26.30
C GLU A 258 3.79 10.73 -25.93
N PRO A 259 3.59 11.01 -24.62
CA PRO A 259 2.58 11.96 -24.17
C PRO A 259 2.67 13.33 -24.86
N LEU A 260 3.86 13.76 -25.30
CA LEU A 260 4.07 15.00 -26.06
C LEU A 260 3.33 15.01 -27.40
N LEU A 261 3.16 13.85 -28.05
CA LEU A 261 2.49 13.72 -29.34
C LEU A 261 0.99 13.41 -29.21
N ALA A 262 0.51 13.12 -28.00
CA ALA A 262 -0.90 12.82 -27.78
C ALA A 262 -1.81 13.98 -28.25
N PRO A 263 -2.98 13.69 -28.85
CA PRO A 263 -3.84 14.73 -29.45
C PRO A 263 -4.34 15.72 -28.40
N SER A 264 -4.55 15.25 -27.17
CA SER A 264 -5.14 15.99 -26.07
C SER A 264 -4.29 15.85 -24.81
N ARG A 265 -3.91 16.99 -24.23
CA ARG A 265 -2.93 17.03 -23.14
C ARG A 265 -3.33 18.00 -22.03
N LEU A 266 -2.98 17.64 -20.80
CA LEU A 266 -3.07 18.48 -19.62
C LEU A 266 -1.66 18.78 -19.13
N LEU A 267 -1.28 20.06 -19.12
CA LEU A 267 -0.02 20.53 -18.53
C LEU A 267 -0.35 21.19 -17.20
N ILE A 268 0.29 20.75 -16.13
CA ILE A 268 0.11 21.30 -14.79
C ILE A 268 1.46 21.80 -14.31
N THR A 269 1.54 23.07 -13.93
CA THR A 269 2.66 23.61 -13.16
C THR A 269 2.41 23.31 -11.70
N VAL A 270 3.08 22.30 -11.13
CA VAL A 270 2.93 21.97 -9.71
C VAL A 270 3.75 22.97 -8.88
N PRO A 271 3.11 23.85 -8.09
CA PRO A 271 3.82 24.91 -7.40
C PRO A 271 4.57 24.39 -6.17
N GLU A 272 3.90 23.53 -5.40
CA GLU A 272 4.45 22.89 -4.21
C GLU A 272 4.32 21.37 -4.30
N PRO A 273 5.29 20.62 -3.74
CA PRO A 273 5.23 19.17 -3.67
C PRO A 273 3.92 18.66 -3.07
N GLY A 274 3.39 17.58 -3.62
CA GLY A 274 2.23 16.92 -3.05
C GLY A 274 1.69 15.80 -3.91
N GLU A 275 0.66 15.14 -3.38
CA GLU A 275 -0.10 14.14 -4.11
C GLU A 275 -1.23 14.81 -4.89
N TRP A 276 -1.38 14.40 -6.15
CA TRP A 276 -2.35 14.91 -7.08
C TRP A 276 -3.22 13.77 -7.57
N VAL A 277 -4.53 14.00 -7.57
CA VAL A 277 -5.55 13.09 -8.09
C VAL A 277 -6.17 13.77 -9.30
N VAL A 278 -6.13 13.11 -10.46
CA VAL A 278 -6.84 13.53 -11.65
C VAL A 278 -7.99 12.56 -11.88
N ALA A 279 -9.21 13.06 -11.79
CA ALA A 279 -10.41 12.26 -12.00
C ALA A 279 -11.29 12.87 -13.09
N SER A 280 -11.93 12.04 -13.90
CA SER A 280 -12.97 12.46 -14.83
C SER A 280 -14.11 13.14 -14.09
N ALA A 281 -14.58 14.26 -14.63
CA ALA A 281 -15.70 15.02 -14.06
C ALA A 281 -17.06 14.36 -14.35
N GLN A 282 -17.14 13.46 -15.33
CA GLN A 282 -18.39 12.82 -15.77
C GLN A 282 -18.80 11.68 -14.84
N ASP A 283 -17.87 10.76 -14.57
CA ASP A 283 -18.10 9.50 -13.86
C ASP A 283 -17.26 9.37 -12.58
N GLY A 284 -16.38 10.35 -12.31
CA GLY A 284 -15.48 10.31 -11.16
C GLY A 284 -14.28 9.36 -11.37
N MET A 285 -14.07 8.81 -12.56
CA MET A 285 -13.02 7.83 -12.80
C MET A 285 -11.64 8.43 -12.59
N VAL A 286 -10.84 7.80 -11.73
CA VAL A 286 -9.48 8.26 -11.45
C VAL A 286 -8.57 7.90 -12.64
N MET A 287 -8.07 8.93 -13.30
CA MET A 287 -7.15 8.82 -14.45
C MET A 287 -5.69 8.66 -14.01
N GLY A 288 -5.38 9.06 -12.79
CA GLY A 288 -4.07 8.89 -12.17
C GLY A 288 -4.00 9.54 -10.81
N VAL A 289 -3.22 8.92 -9.93
CA VAL A 289 -2.77 9.51 -8.67
C VAL A 289 -1.26 9.57 -8.75
N PHE A 290 -0.69 10.76 -8.62
CA PHE A 290 0.75 10.94 -8.74
C PHE A 290 1.29 11.87 -7.66
N SER A 291 2.44 11.51 -7.12
CA SER A 291 3.23 12.38 -6.26
C SER A 291 4.23 13.14 -7.14
N LYS A 292 4.22 14.46 -7.02
CA LYS A 292 5.14 15.33 -7.78
C LYS A 292 5.73 16.39 -6.86
N GLY A 293 7.03 16.63 -7.01
CA GLY A 293 7.68 17.83 -6.45
C GLY A 293 7.24 19.11 -7.18
N SER A 294 7.94 20.23 -6.98
CA SER A 294 7.66 21.42 -7.77
C SER A 294 8.10 21.27 -9.23
N GLY A 295 7.35 21.88 -10.14
CA GLY A 295 7.64 21.91 -11.58
C GLY A 295 6.53 21.34 -12.47
N PRO A 296 6.74 21.35 -13.79
CA PRO A 296 5.72 20.94 -14.74
C PRO A 296 5.51 19.41 -14.74
N VAL A 297 4.28 19.00 -15.00
CA VAL A 297 3.91 17.63 -15.37
C VAL A 297 2.97 17.68 -16.57
N MET A 298 3.18 16.77 -17.52
CA MET A 298 2.33 16.60 -18.70
C MET A 298 1.62 15.27 -18.61
N LEU A 299 0.31 15.29 -18.85
CA LEU A 299 -0.53 14.10 -18.88
C LEU A 299 -1.27 14.03 -20.22
N ALA A 300 -1.11 12.91 -20.93
CA ALA A 300 -1.94 12.55 -22.06
C ALA A 300 -3.31 12.06 -21.56
N LEU A 301 -4.36 12.82 -21.84
CA LEU A 301 -5.71 12.55 -21.39
C LEU A 301 -6.70 12.66 -22.55
N PRO A 302 -7.72 11.77 -22.62
CA PRO A 302 -8.80 11.93 -23.58
C PRO A 302 -9.49 13.31 -23.46
N PRO A 303 -10.09 13.83 -24.53
CA PRO A 303 -10.90 15.05 -24.45
C PRO A 303 -12.03 14.89 -23.42
N GLY A 304 -12.25 15.90 -22.58
CA GLY A 304 -13.27 15.82 -21.55
C GLY A 304 -13.04 16.75 -20.36
N GLY A 305 -14.00 16.76 -19.44
CA GLY A 305 -13.90 17.48 -18.17
C GLY A 305 -13.17 16.65 -17.12
N TYR A 306 -12.25 17.27 -16.38
CA TYR A 306 -11.49 16.64 -15.31
C TYR A 306 -11.51 17.50 -14.05
N ARG A 307 -11.43 16.82 -12.91
CA ARG A 307 -11.19 17.38 -11.58
C ARG A 307 -9.79 17.00 -11.14
N LEU A 308 -8.98 18.01 -10.89
CA LEU A 308 -7.67 17.88 -10.25
C LEU A 308 -7.87 18.18 -8.78
N ARG A 309 -7.37 17.31 -7.90
CA ARG A 309 -7.36 17.53 -6.47
C ARG A 309 -5.96 17.31 -5.92
N SER A 310 -5.54 18.16 -4.99
CA SER A 310 -4.33 17.93 -4.22
C SER A 310 -4.59 18.19 -2.75
N ARG A 311 -3.95 17.40 -1.88
CA ARG A 311 -3.99 17.59 -0.43
C ARG A 311 -2.74 18.35 0.00
N ARG A 312 -2.95 19.40 0.80
CA ARG A 312 -1.94 20.10 1.61
C ARG A 312 -2.12 19.72 3.09
N GLU A 313 -1.22 20.16 3.96
CA GLU A 313 -1.29 19.87 5.40
C GLU A 313 -2.65 20.27 5.99
N ASP A 314 -3.12 21.50 5.71
CA ASP A 314 -4.34 22.07 6.31
C ASP A 314 -5.48 22.36 5.30
N ALA A 315 -5.25 22.12 4.01
CA ALA A 315 -6.17 22.47 2.93
C ALA A 315 -6.21 21.43 1.82
N TRP A 316 -7.25 21.47 1.00
CA TRP A 316 -7.24 20.81 -0.30
C TRP A 316 -7.34 21.86 -1.41
N LEU A 317 -6.75 21.54 -2.55
CA LEU A 317 -6.82 22.31 -3.79
C LEU A 317 -7.72 21.53 -4.75
N GLU A 318 -8.71 22.17 -5.37
CA GLU A 318 -9.46 21.59 -6.50
C GLU A 318 -9.40 22.55 -7.69
N LEU A 319 -9.20 21.97 -8.87
CA LEU A 319 -9.45 22.64 -10.13
C LEU A 319 -10.35 21.76 -11.00
N ARG A 320 -11.28 22.41 -11.71
CA ARG A 320 -12.01 21.79 -12.82
C ARG A 320 -11.46 22.34 -14.12
N VAL A 321 -11.05 21.43 -15.00
CA VAL A 321 -10.45 21.77 -16.29
C VAL A 321 -11.13 20.98 -17.40
N ALA A 322 -11.26 21.58 -18.57
CA ALA A 322 -11.69 20.88 -19.78
C ALA A 322 -10.46 20.67 -20.67
N VAL A 323 -10.13 19.42 -20.94
CA VAL A 323 -9.09 19.05 -21.91
C VAL A 323 -9.74 19.08 -23.30
N PRO A 324 -9.19 19.86 -24.26
CA PRO A 324 -9.77 20.04 -25.59
C PRO A 324 -9.63 18.78 -26.45
N GLU A 325 -10.36 18.74 -27.57
CA GLU A 325 -10.25 17.65 -28.57
C GLU A 325 -8.88 17.58 -29.25
N LYS A 326 -8.21 18.73 -29.39
CA LYS A 326 -6.84 18.84 -29.88
C LYS A 326 -6.09 19.94 -29.14
N GLY A 327 -4.81 19.72 -28.88
CA GLY A 327 -3.94 20.68 -28.23
C GLY A 327 -3.80 20.41 -26.73
N HIS A 328 -3.60 21.47 -25.96
CA HIS A 328 -3.32 21.35 -24.54
C HIS A 328 -4.03 22.42 -23.72
N VAL A 329 -4.24 22.10 -22.44
CA VAL A 329 -4.63 23.09 -21.43
C VAL A 329 -3.51 23.22 -20.41
N LEU A 330 -3.13 24.46 -20.13
CA LEU A 330 -2.16 24.80 -19.09
C LEU A 330 -2.91 25.15 -17.80
N VAL A 331 -2.49 24.51 -16.72
CA VAL A 331 -2.99 24.77 -15.38
C VAL A 331 -1.87 25.34 -14.54
N ASP A 332 -2.05 26.59 -14.13
CA ASP A 332 -1.20 27.25 -13.14
C ASP A 332 -1.92 27.39 -11.79
N GLU A 333 -1.12 27.58 -10.75
CA GLU A 333 -1.58 27.68 -9.36
C GLU A 333 -2.75 28.64 -9.10
N PRO A 334 -2.81 29.86 -9.70
CA PRO A 334 -3.89 30.81 -9.42
C PRO A 334 -5.29 30.31 -9.81
N LEU A 335 -5.37 29.25 -10.62
CA LEU A 335 -6.65 28.65 -11.03
C LEU A 335 -7.20 27.68 -9.98
N LEU A 336 -6.37 27.23 -9.02
CA LEU A 336 -6.76 26.27 -7.99
C LEU A 336 -7.66 26.94 -6.93
N ARG A 337 -8.81 26.34 -6.67
CA ARG A 337 -9.67 26.73 -5.55
C ARG A 337 -9.19 26.00 -4.29
N GLN A 338 -8.84 26.77 -3.26
CA GLN A 338 -8.50 26.23 -1.95
C GLN A 338 -9.77 26.02 -1.12
N GLY A 339 -9.85 24.88 -0.44
CA GLY A 339 -10.86 24.58 0.56
C GLY A 339 -10.21 24.05 1.85
N THR A 340 -10.92 24.18 2.97
CA THR A 340 -10.51 23.56 4.23
C THR A 340 -10.77 22.06 4.21
N LEU A 341 -9.86 21.29 4.80
CA LEU A 341 -10.06 19.85 4.96
C LEU A 341 -11.34 19.59 5.78
N VAL A 342 -12.25 18.80 5.23
CA VAL A 342 -13.42 18.34 5.98
C VAL A 342 -12.93 17.34 7.01
N ALA A 343 -13.08 17.66 8.30
CA ALA A 343 -12.89 16.70 9.37
C ALA A 343 -13.97 15.62 9.24
N MET A 344 -13.69 14.56 8.49
CA MET A 344 -14.52 13.36 8.52
C MET A 344 -14.26 12.66 9.86
N GLN A 345 -15.32 12.46 10.64
CA GLN A 345 -15.27 11.47 11.70
C GLN A 345 -15.05 10.10 11.06
N GLU A 346 -14.01 9.40 11.50
CA GLU A 346 -13.67 8.06 11.02
C GLU A 346 -14.89 7.13 11.11
N LYS A 347 -15.20 6.42 10.01
CA LYS A 347 -16.18 5.33 10.01
C LYS A 347 -15.47 4.01 10.30
N GLY A 348 -15.71 3.49 11.49
CA GLY A 348 -15.24 2.23 12.07
C GLY A 348 -15.61 2.25 13.56
N PRO A 349 -15.76 1.12 14.28
CA PRO A 349 -16.10 1.18 15.68
C PRO A 349 -14.97 1.90 16.41
N THR A 350 -15.24 3.08 16.93
CA THR A 350 -14.41 3.71 17.96
C THR A 350 -14.61 2.88 19.23
N GLY A 351 -14.00 1.68 19.25
CA GLY A 351 -14.53 0.49 19.92
C GLY A 351 -14.54 0.47 21.44
N TRP A 352 -13.86 1.41 22.11
CA TRP A 352 -14.03 1.61 23.55
C TRP A 352 -13.44 2.98 23.96
N ARG A 353 -14.14 3.71 24.82
CA ARG A 353 -13.66 4.91 25.54
C ARG A 353 -12.91 4.53 26.81
N GLY A 354 -13.34 3.48 27.48
CA GLY A 354 -12.78 3.01 28.74
C GLY A 354 -13.20 1.57 29.05
N ALA A 355 -12.51 0.95 29.99
CA ALA A 355 -12.83 -0.38 30.46
C ALA A 355 -12.68 -0.43 31.97
N VAL A 356 -13.57 -1.14 32.66
CA VAL A 356 -13.50 -1.36 34.10
C VAL A 356 -13.42 -2.84 34.37
N HIS A 357 -12.56 -3.26 35.29
CA HIS A 357 -12.45 -4.64 35.73
C HIS A 357 -12.42 -4.75 37.25
N LEU A 358 -13.16 -5.74 37.76
CA LEU A 358 -13.29 -6.06 39.18
C LEU A 358 -12.87 -7.52 39.41
N GLY A 359 -12.00 -7.76 40.37
CA GLY A 359 -11.45 -9.10 40.61
C GLY A 359 -10.88 -9.33 42.00
N GLY A 360 -10.49 -10.58 42.23
CA GLY A 360 -9.71 -10.98 43.40
C GLY A 360 -8.26 -10.53 43.26
N SER A 361 -7.64 -10.15 44.37
CA SER A 361 -6.28 -9.61 44.41
C SER A 361 -5.41 -10.28 45.47
N PHE A 362 -4.16 -10.57 45.09
CA PHE A 362 -3.13 -11.15 45.94
C PHE A 362 -1.88 -10.25 45.92
N SER A 363 -1.21 -10.11 47.06
CA SER A 363 0.06 -9.41 47.15
C SER A 363 1.08 -10.15 48.02
N THR A 364 2.35 -10.02 47.66
CA THR A 364 3.46 -10.49 48.51
C THR A 364 3.49 -9.73 49.83
N ARG A 365 4.14 -10.33 50.83
CA ARG A 365 4.28 -9.76 52.16
C ARG A 365 4.94 -8.37 52.15
N THR A 366 4.31 -7.40 52.79
CA THR A 366 4.85 -6.03 52.94
C THR A 366 5.81 -5.89 54.12
N ALA A 367 5.70 -6.79 55.09
CA ALA A 367 6.62 -6.96 56.21
C ALA A 367 6.91 -8.45 56.42
N SER A 368 8.11 -8.78 56.94
CA SER A 368 8.62 -10.15 57.08
C SER A 368 7.69 -11.10 57.85
N ASN A 369 6.86 -10.55 58.73
CA ASN A 369 6.07 -11.29 59.71
C ASN A 369 4.62 -11.54 59.27
N PHE A 370 4.25 -11.16 58.04
CA PHE A 370 2.90 -11.31 57.50
C PHE A 370 2.86 -12.30 56.32
N GLY A 371 1.73 -12.99 56.20
CA GLY A 371 1.43 -13.84 55.03
C GLY A 371 1.05 -13.04 53.79
N VAL A 372 0.71 -13.76 52.72
CA VAL A 372 0.17 -13.18 51.46
C VAL A 372 -1.09 -12.38 51.74
N GLY A 373 -1.15 -11.14 51.25
CA GLY A 373 -2.34 -10.31 51.30
C GLY A 373 -3.39 -10.83 50.34
N LYS A 374 -4.65 -10.92 50.79
CA LYS A 374 -5.79 -11.40 49.98
C LYS A 374 -6.92 -10.38 50.04
N GLY A 375 -7.57 -10.10 48.91
CA GLY A 375 -8.72 -9.21 48.86
C GLY A 375 -9.20 -9.00 47.44
N GLY A 376 -9.55 -7.77 47.10
CA GLY A 376 -10.10 -7.42 45.78
C GLY A 376 -9.50 -6.13 45.22
N HIS A 377 -9.65 -5.94 43.91
CA HIS A 377 -9.24 -4.73 43.21
C HIS A 377 -10.26 -4.31 42.16
N LEU A 378 -10.27 -3.00 41.89
CA LEU A 378 -11.00 -2.36 40.81
C LEU A 378 -9.98 -1.59 39.95
N THR A 379 -9.96 -1.86 38.65
CA THR A 379 -9.11 -1.16 37.70
C THR A 379 -9.96 -0.51 36.63
N ALA A 380 -9.78 0.79 36.42
CA ALA A 380 -10.36 1.53 35.30
C ALA A 380 -9.25 1.92 34.33
N VAL A 381 -9.42 1.59 33.05
CA VAL A 381 -8.49 1.89 31.96
C VAL A 381 -9.20 2.82 30.98
N PHE A 382 -8.53 3.84 30.49
CA PHE A 382 -9.06 4.79 29.53
C PHE A 382 -8.10 4.96 28.36
N LYS A 383 -8.67 5.13 27.17
CA LYS A 383 -7.91 5.53 25.98
C LYS A 383 -7.44 6.98 26.16
N ALA A 384 -6.14 7.22 26.09
CA ALA A 384 -5.52 8.52 26.22
C ALA A 384 -4.33 8.61 25.26
N PRO A 385 -4.57 8.95 23.97
CA PRO A 385 -3.50 9.06 22.99
C PRO A 385 -2.59 10.24 23.33
N ILE A 386 -1.35 9.97 23.69
CA ILE A 386 -0.31 10.98 23.91
C ILE A 386 0.64 10.94 22.72
N GLU A 387 0.77 12.04 21.98
CA GLU A 387 1.70 12.15 20.86
C GLU A 387 3.15 12.27 21.35
N PRO A 388 4.14 11.56 20.73
CA PRO A 388 4.04 10.76 19.52
C PRO A 388 3.85 9.25 19.82
N GLY A 389 2.60 8.78 19.93
CA GLY A 389 2.19 7.38 19.76
C GLY A 389 2.82 6.30 20.65
N LEU A 390 3.59 6.66 21.67
CA LEU A 390 4.28 5.72 22.57
C LEU A 390 3.36 5.20 23.68
N LEU A 391 2.39 6.02 24.11
CA LEU A 391 1.43 5.71 25.17
C LEU A 391 0.02 6.03 24.67
N ASP A 392 -0.89 5.07 24.76
CA ASP A 392 -2.25 5.18 24.24
C ASP A 392 -3.33 4.90 25.30
N VAL A 393 -2.92 4.49 26.51
CA VAL A 393 -3.82 4.22 27.62
C VAL A 393 -3.30 4.75 28.95
N VAL A 394 -4.23 5.16 29.80
CA VAL A 394 -4.01 5.45 31.23
C VAL A 394 -4.90 4.56 32.07
N TRP A 395 -4.48 4.22 33.28
CA TRP A 395 -5.32 3.45 34.20
C TRP A 395 -5.16 3.88 35.65
N GLY A 396 -6.20 3.60 36.42
CA GLY A 396 -6.20 3.67 37.88
C GLY A 396 -6.61 2.34 38.48
N THR A 397 -5.85 1.86 39.46
CA THR A 397 -6.16 0.65 40.22
C THR A 397 -6.30 0.98 41.70
N PHE A 398 -7.45 0.63 42.26
CA PHE A 398 -7.67 0.59 43.70
C PHE A 398 -7.71 -0.87 44.17
N ALA A 399 -6.99 -1.21 45.23
CA ALA A 399 -7.04 -2.56 45.80
C ALA A 399 -7.09 -2.51 47.33
N GLY A 400 -7.90 -3.38 47.92
CA GLY A 400 -7.98 -3.60 49.36
C GLY A 400 -7.61 -5.05 49.67
N ARG A 401 -6.64 -5.26 50.56
CA ARG A 401 -6.12 -6.59 50.90
C ARG A 401 -5.98 -6.73 52.41
N ALA A 402 -6.22 -7.93 52.93
CA ALA A 402 -6.00 -8.27 54.32
C ALA A 402 -4.96 -9.40 54.43
N SER A 403 -4.12 -9.33 55.46
CA SER A 403 -3.17 -10.37 55.83
C SER A 403 -3.13 -10.56 57.34
N THR A 404 -2.69 -11.74 57.77
CA THR A 404 -2.49 -12.08 59.18
C THR A 404 -1.01 -12.31 59.45
N SER A 405 -0.57 -12.00 60.67
CA SER A 405 0.80 -12.32 61.06
C SER A 405 1.02 -13.83 61.11
N ALA A 406 2.16 -14.27 60.60
CA ALA A 406 2.63 -15.65 60.68
C ALA A 406 3.27 -15.99 62.04
N LEU A 407 3.64 -14.98 62.83
CA LEU A 407 4.41 -15.13 64.08
C LEU A 407 3.60 -14.84 65.35
N SER A 408 2.55 -14.01 65.27
CA SER A 408 1.72 -13.66 66.43
C SER A 408 0.24 -13.97 66.18
N ARG A 409 -0.37 -14.74 67.08
CA ARG A 409 -1.82 -15.03 67.05
C ARG A 409 -2.58 -13.78 67.46
N GLY A 410 -3.11 -13.04 66.48
CA GLY A 410 -4.04 -11.92 66.72
C GLY A 410 -3.76 -10.67 65.91
N ILE A 411 -2.57 -10.53 65.32
CA ILE A 411 -2.22 -9.35 64.52
C ILE A 411 -2.81 -9.47 63.12
N ARG A 412 -3.63 -8.49 62.75
CA ARG A 412 -4.21 -8.35 61.41
C ARG A 412 -3.73 -7.08 60.75
N GLN A 413 -3.42 -7.15 59.47
CA GLN A 413 -3.08 -5.99 58.66
C GLN A 413 -4.09 -5.87 57.52
N THR A 414 -4.60 -4.66 57.32
CA THR A 414 -5.35 -4.28 56.12
C THR A 414 -4.54 -3.27 55.34
N GLU A 415 -4.43 -3.47 54.04
CA GLU A 415 -3.74 -2.63 53.08
C GLU A 415 -4.75 -2.08 52.08
N TRP A 416 -4.69 -0.79 51.80
CA TRP A 416 -5.33 -0.18 50.65
C TRP A 416 -4.28 0.44 49.75
N SER A 417 -4.33 0.16 48.45
CA SER A 417 -3.43 0.74 47.47
C SER A 417 -4.21 1.51 46.42
N LEU A 418 -3.76 2.71 46.09
CA LEU A 418 -4.17 3.46 44.90
C LEU A 418 -2.96 3.62 43.99
N ARG A 419 -3.07 3.13 42.75
CA ARG A 419 -2.01 3.17 41.73
C ARG A 419 -2.54 3.79 40.46
N LEU A 420 -1.75 4.66 39.85
CA LEU A 420 -2.00 5.27 38.56
C LEU A 420 -0.89 4.86 37.60
N GLY A 421 -1.24 4.52 36.37
CA GLY A 421 -0.28 4.13 35.36
C GLY A 421 -0.66 4.62 33.97
N MET A 422 0.32 4.55 33.09
CA MET A 422 0.18 4.88 31.67
C MET A 422 1.02 3.91 30.86
N GLY A 423 0.60 3.62 29.63
CA GLY A 423 1.23 2.54 28.89
C GLY A 423 0.66 2.35 27.52
N ARG A 424 0.91 1.17 26.99
CA ARG A 424 0.49 0.77 25.65
C ARG A 424 -0.46 -0.42 25.69
N ARG A 425 -1.49 -0.39 24.85
CA ARG A 425 -2.37 -1.53 24.58
C ARG A 425 -1.97 -2.19 23.26
N PHE A 426 -1.66 -3.48 23.33
CA PHE A 426 -1.40 -4.34 22.18
C PHE A 426 -2.65 -5.18 21.90
N HIS A 427 -3.11 -5.16 20.65
CA HIS A 427 -4.31 -5.87 20.23
C HIS A 427 -3.93 -7.18 19.53
N GLY A 428 -4.61 -8.27 19.86
CA GLY A 428 -4.58 -9.54 19.16
C GLY A 428 -6.00 -10.04 18.87
N GLU A 429 -6.14 -11.10 18.08
CA GLU A 429 -7.47 -11.58 17.63
C GLU A 429 -8.37 -12.10 18.76
N VAL A 430 -7.78 -12.60 19.87
CA VAL A 430 -8.51 -13.26 20.97
C VAL A 430 -8.26 -12.59 22.32
N ALA A 431 -7.24 -11.73 22.41
CA ALA A 431 -6.85 -11.07 23.65
C ALA A 431 -6.17 -9.72 23.40
N ALA A 432 -6.25 -8.84 24.39
CA ALA A 432 -5.51 -7.57 24.43
C ALA A 432 -4.56 -7.53 25.64
N LEU A 433 -3.37 -6.96 25.45
CA LEU A 433 -2.38 -6.78 26.51
C LEU A 433 -2.19 -5.28 26.78
N VAL A 434 -2.33 -4.87 28.04
CA VAL A 434 -1.98 -3.53 28.51
C VAL A 434 -0.71 -3.63 29.35
N LEU A 435 0.31 -2.83 29.04
CA LEU A 435 1.60 -2.84 29.73
C LEU A 435 2.10 -1.41 29.96
N GLY A 436 2.63 -1.15 31.16
CA GLY A 436 3.41 0.07 31.40
C GLY A 436 3.74 0.34 32.88
N PRO A 437 4.41 1.46 33.16
CA PRO A 437 4.76 1.90 34.51
C PRO A 437 3.54 2.33 35.33
N GLU A 438 3.64 2.15 36.65
CA GLU A 438 2.67 2.63 37.63
C GLU A 438 3.35 3.28 38.85
N LEU A 439 2.73 4.34 39.37
CA LEU A 439 3.10 5.01 40.62
C LEU A 439 1.89 5.04 41.53
N GLY A 440 2.12 5.01 42.85
CA GLY A 440 1.00 5.01 43.78
C GLY A 440 1.39 5.18 45.23
N ALA A 441 0.40 4.93 46.08
CA ALA A 441 0.57 4.91 47.53
C ALA A 441 -0.18 3.73 48.14
N LEU A 442 0.38 3.20 49.22
CA LEU A 442 -0.24 2.20 50.07
C LEU A 442 -0.53 2.79 51.44
N VAL A 443 -1.69 2.49 51.97
CA VAL A 443 -2.09 2.78 53.35
C VAL A 443 -2.25 1.46 54.08
N PHE A 444 -1.59 1.31 55.21
CA PHE A 444 -1.64 0.11 56.04
C PHE A 444 -2.31 0.45 57.36
N LEU A 445 -3.19 -0.43 57.81
CA LEU A 445 -3.77 -0.43 59.14
C LEU A 445 -3.45 -1.78 59.79
N GLN A 446 -2.64 -1.76 60.84
CA GLN A 446 -2.30 -2.93 61.63
C GLN A 446 -3.05 -2.86 62.96
N ASN A 447 -3.81 -3.90 63.27
CA ASN A 447 -4.49 -4.07 64.55
C ASN A 447 -3.82 -5.19 65.33
N ASP A 448 -3.36 -4.88 66.54
CA ASP A 448 -2.71 -5.79 67.48
C ASP A 448 -3.45 -5.72 68.82
N GLY A 449 -4.40 -6.62 69.03
CA GLY A 449 -5.05 -6.83 70.33
C GLY A 449 -5.70 -5.58 70.96
N GLY A 450 -6.14 -4.60 70.15
CA GLY A 450 -6.74 -3.34 70.62
C GLY A 450 -5.90 -2.10 70.35
N THR A 451 -4.62 -2.24 69.96
CA THR A 451 -3.78 -1.13 69.51
C THR A 451 -3.77 -1.08 67.98
N SER A 452 -4.20 0.03 67.40
CA SER A 452 -4.18 0.25 65.94
C SER A 452 -3.03 1.16 65.53
N ARG A 453 -2.23 0.73 64.56
CA ARG A 453 -1.16 1.53 63.94
C ARG A 453 -1.48 1.75 62.47
N ARG A 454 -1.22 2.96 61.99
CA ARG A 454 -1.39 3.33 60.58
C ARG A 454 -0.05 3.72 59.96
N GLY A 455 0.14 3.40 58.69
CA GLY A 455 1.32 3.80 57.92
C GLY A 455 0.95 4.12 56.48
N VAL A 456 1.76 4.94 55.83
CA VAL A 456 1.64 5.26 54.40
C VAL A 456 2.99 5.01 53.74
N ALA A 457 3.00 4.38 52.57
CA ALA A 457 4.20 4.18 51.76
C ALA A 457 3.94 4.62 50.32
N THR A 458 4.95 5.20 49.68
CA THR A 458 4.92 5.42 48.23
C THR A 458 5.31 4.15 47.50
N TYR A 459 4.79 3.98 46.29
CA TYR A 459 4.99 2.81 45.45
C TYR A 459 5.38 3.22 44.04
N GLY A 460 6.29 2.45 43.44
CA GLY A 460 6.58 2.52 42.01
C GLY A 460 6.86 1.13 41.45
N GLY A 461 6.38 0.88 40.23
CA GLY A 461 6.52 -0.41 39.58
C GLY A 461 6.05 -0.41 38.13
N VAL A 462 5.84 -1.62 37.62
CA VAL A 462 5.27 -1.90 36.30
C VAL A 462 4.12 -2.88 36.45
N SER A 463 3.11 -2.74 35.59
CA SER A 463 1.97 -3.65 35.56
C SER A 463 1.67 -4.12 34.14
N ALA A 464 1.18 -5.36 34.04
CA ALA A 464 0.68 -5.97 32.82
C ALA A 464 -0.73 -6.51 33.07
N SER A 465 -1.67 -6.26 32.16
CA SER A 465 -3.03 -6.80 32.23
C SER A 465 -3.44 -7.41 30.90
N VAL A 466 -3.84 -8.67 30.92
CA VAL A 466 -4.32 -9.42 29.75
C VAL A 466 -5.84 -9.52 29.83
N TRP A 467 -6.50 -9.08 28.77
CA TRP A 467 -7.95 -9.11 28.58
C TRP A 467 -8.28 -10.18 27.55
N VAL A 468 -9.09 -11.17 27.92
CA VAL A 468 -9.46 -12.31 27.08
C VAL A 468 -10.96 -12.29 26.83
N GLY A 469 -11.38 -12.24 25.57
CA GLY A 469 -12.78 -12.01 25.15
C GLY A 469 -12.91 -10.79 24.22
N GLY A 470 -13.95 -10.77 23.38
CA GLY A 470 -14.18 -9.70 22.38
C GLY A 470 -14.57 -8.34 23.00
N GLU A 471 -14.39 -7.25 22.25
CA GLU A 471 -14.61 -5.87 22.74
C GLU A 471 -16.07 -5.55 23.13
N GLU A 472 -17.04 -6.35 22.67
CA GLU A 472 -18.49 -6.17 22.94
C GLU A 472 -19.04 -7.09 24.05
N GLU A 473 -18.20 -7.87 24.74
CA GLU A 473 -18.61 -8.81 25.79
C GLU A 473 -17.85 -8.61 27.12
N VAL A 474 -18.32 -9.30 28.17
CA VAL A 474 -17.61 -9.42 29.46
C VAL A 474 -16.30 -10.19 29.24
N SER A 475 -15.16 -9.53 29.48
CA SER A 475 -13.84 -10.15 29.32
C SER A 475 -13.34 -10.78 30.61
N LEU A 476 -12.57 -11.87 30.52
CA LEU A 476 -11.73 -12.34 31.62
C LEU A 476 -10.45 -11.49 31.65
N VAL A 477 -10.11 -10.93 32.82
CA VAL A 477 -8.92 -10.08 32.97
C VAL A 477 -7.97 -10.69 33.99
N ILE A 478 -6.71 -10.83 33.60
CA ILE A 478 -5.61 -11.24 34.47
C ILE A 478 -4.64 -10.07 34.57
N THR A 479 -4.35 -9.62 35.79
CA THR A 479 -3.45 -8.50 36.05
C THR A 479 -2.28 -8.93 36.94
N GLY A 480 -1.09 -8.45 36.63
CA GLY A 480 0.13 -8.66 37.38
C GLY A 480 0.91 -7.36 37.53
N GLY A 481 1.52 -7.15 38.69
CA GLY A 481 2.36 -5.98 38.96
C GLY A 481 3.60 -6.34 39.76
N LEU A 482 4.72 -5.73 39.42
CA LEU A 482 6.01 -5.86 40.08
C LEU A 482 6.56 -4.46 40.39
N GLY A 483 6.95 -4.22 41.64
CA GLY A 483 7.45 -2.91 42.05
C GLY A 483 8.08 -2.93 43.42
N GLY A 484 8.24 -1.74 43.99
CA GLY A 484 8.74 -1.54 45.34
C GLY A 484 7.99 -0.44 46.07
N ALA A 485 7.82 -0.62 47.38
CA ALA A 485 7.28 0.39 48.27
C ALA A 485 8.33 0.92 49.23
N VAL A 486 8.39 2.24 49.40
CA VAL A 486 9.27 2.90 50.37
C VAL A 486 8.54 2.98 51.71
N MET A 487 8.88 2.06 52.62
CA MET A 487 8.26 1.96 53.93
C MET A 487 8.94 2.90 54.93
N PRO A 488 8.22 3.84 55.55
CA PRO A 488 8.77 4.64 56.63
C PRO A 488 8.83 3.81 57.92
N LEU A 489 10.04 3.50 58.40
CA LEU A 489 10.27 2.87 59.70
C LEU A 489 10.91 3.88 60.66
N PRO A 490 10.82 3.65 62.00
CA PRO A 490 11.44 4.53 63.00
C PRO A 490 12.96 4.74 62.79
N GLU A 491 13.64 3.76 62.19
CA GLU A 491 15.09 3.76 61.94
C GLU A 491 15.48 4.29 60.55
N GLY A 492 14.50 4.67 59.71
CA GLY A 492 14.71 5.16 58.35
C GLY A 492 13.79 4.50 57.31
N ASN A 493 13.86 4.98 56.07
CA ASN A 493 13.06 4.45 54.97
C ASN A 493 13.67 3.16 54.41
N VAL A 494 12.85 2.13 54.21
CA VAL A 494 13.28 0.84 53.63
C VAL A 494 12.48 0.54 52.37
N LEU A 495 13.17 0.28 51.26
CA LEU A 495 12.56 -0.20 50.03
C LEU A 495 12.18 -1.68 50.19
N ARG A 496 10.90 -1.99 49.98
CA ARG A 496 10.36 -3.35 50.03
C ARG A 496 9.88 -3.78 48.64
N PRO A 497 10.42 -4.85 48.05
CA PRO A 497 9.89 -5.38 46.80
C PRO A 497 8.48 -5.92 47.02
N LEU A 498 7.58 -5.64 46.09
CA LEU A 498 6.19 -6.07 46.11
C LEU A 498 5.82 -6.66 44.75
N ALA A 499 5.18 -7.83 44.78
CA ALA A 499 4.50 -8.39 43.64
C ALA A 499 3.00 -8.50 43.94
N SER A 500 2.18 -8.23 42.94
CA SER A 500 0.72 -8.37 43.03
C SER A 500 0.19 -9.12 41.81
N ALA A 501 -0.85 -9.91 42.01
CA ALA A 501 -1.58 -10.59 40.95
C ALA A 501 -3.07 -10.53 41.23
N GLY A 502 -3.88 -10.49 40.18
CA GLY A 502 -5.33 -10.51 40.30
C GLY A 502 -6.00 -11.09 39.06
N ALA A 503 -7.21 -11.58 39.25
CA ALA A 503 -8.04 -12.10 38.18
C ALA A 503 -9.50 -11.72 38.42
N GLY A 504 -10.22 -11.38 37.35
CA GLY A 504 -11.59 -10.88 37.46
C GLY A 504 -12.29 -10.74 36.12
N LEU A 505 -13.43 -10.05 36.14
CA LEU A 505 -14.24 -9.76 34.97
C LEU A 505 -14.08 -8.28 34.58
N GLY A 506 -14.10 -8.01 33.28
CA GLY A 506 -13.94 -6.69 32.69
C GLY A 506 -15.08 -6.33 31.73
N TRP A 507 -15.40 -5.04 31.66
CA TRP A 507 -16.42 -4.45 30.80
C TRP A 507 -15.84 -3.25 30.05
N SER A 508 -15.95 -3.26 28.73
CA SER A 508 -15.57 -2.15 27.84
C SER A 508 -16.78 -1.24 27.58
N PHE A 509 -16.58 0.07 27.45
CA PHE A 509 -17.63 1.08 27.20
C PHE A 509 -17.11 2.30 26.45
#